data_AF-A0A1V4K8H9-F1
#
_entry.id   AF-A0A1V4K8H9-F1
#
_cell.length_a   1.000
_cell.length_b   1.000
_cell.length_c   1.000
_cell.angle_alpha   90.00
_cell.angle_beta   90.00
_cell.angle_gamma   90.00
#
_symmetry.space_group_name_H-M   'P 1'
#
loop_
_entity.id
_entity.type
_entity.pdbx_description
1 polymer ?
#
loop_
_entity_poly.entity_id
_entity_poly.type
_entity_poly.pdbx_seq_one_letter_code
_entity_poly.pdbx_strand_id
1 'polypeptide(L)'
;MLEGVKHLLCEGRNGELEKRSLRGDVSGDCYGKELHELLEEEERRLLRRLQDEERQLLQRLQDSLARLGERRRRLRALAAELEEKSLQPGPEMLQDIKDTLAR
;
A
#
# COMPACT_ATOMS: atom_id res chain seq x y z
N MET A 1 -47.82 5.00 -14.15
CA MET A 1 -46.39 4.95 -13.82
C MET A 1 -45.64 5.05 -15.14
N LEU A 2 -44.97 6.18 -15.40
CA LEU A 2 -44.21 6.36 -16.63
C LEU A 2 -42.94 5.52 -16.52
N GLU A 3 -42.87 4.41 -17.26
CA GLU A 3 -41.63 3.69 -17.46
C GLU A 3 -40.66 4.62 -18.18
N GLY A 4 -39.70 5.14 -17.43
CA GLY A 4 -38.70 6.08 -17.94
C GLY A 4 -37.95 5.44 -19.10
N VAL A 5 -38.09 6.04 -20.28
CA VAL A 5 -37.30 5.69 -21.46
C VAL A 5 -35.83 5.94 -21.10
N LYS A 6 -35.08 4.88 -20.81
CA LYS A 6 -33.64 4.97 -20.62
C LYS A 6 -33.00 5.21 -21.97
N HIS A 7 -32.70 6.48 -22.24
CA HIS A 7 -31.85 6.88 -23.35
C HIS A 7 -30.40 6.59 -22.97
N LEU A 8 -29.83 5.52 -23.53
CA LEU A 8 -28.37 5.32 -23.54
C LEU A 8 -27.81 6.13 -24.71
N LEU A 9 -26.86 7.01 -24.40
CA LEU A 9 -26.13 7.79 -25.39
C LEU A 9 -24.97 6.95 -25.88
N CYS A 10 -24.99 6.57 -27.15
CA CYS A 10 -23.85 5.92 -27.81
C CYS A 10 -23.25 6.91 -28.81
N GLU A 11 -21.93 7.06 -28.81
CA GLU A 11 -21.23 7.84 -29.84
C GLU A 11 -21.22 7.06 -31.16
N GLY A 12 -21.79 7.66 -32.20
CA GLY A 12 -21.72 7.13 -33.56
C GLY A 12 -20.30 7.21 -34.12
N ARG A 13 -20.06 6.54 -35.27
CA ARG A 13 -18.75 6.51 -35.96
C ARG A 13 -18.17 7.90 -36.33
N ASN A 14 -18.97 8.95 -36.24
CA ASN A 14 -18.58 10.34 -36.52
C ASN A 14 -18.46 11.20 -35.24
N GLY A 15 -18.56 10.62 -34.04
CA GLY A 15 -18.51 11.36 -32.78
C GLY A 15 -19.81 12.09 -32.40
N GLU A 16 -20.91 11.84 -33.10
CA GLU A 16 -22.22 12.43 -32.78
C GLU A 16 -23.03 11.54 -31.83
N LEU A 17 -23.61 12.16 -30.79
CA LEU A 17 -24.51 11.51 -29.83
C LEU A 17 -25.92 11.42 -30.43
N GLU A 18 -26.28 10.26 -30.96
CA GLU A 18 -27.56 10.06 -31.65
C GLU A 18 -28.58 9.31 -30.77
N LYS A 19 -29.77 9.90 -30.56
CA LYS A 19 -30.87 9.26 -29.82
C LYS A 19 -31.67 8.34 -30.75
N ARG A 20 -31.47 7.02 -30.70
CA ARG A 20 -32.31 6.06 -31.45
C ARG A 20 -33.31 5.32 -30.55
N SER A 21 -34.55 5.23 -31.03
CA SER A 21 -35.61 4.39 -30.45
C SER A 21 -35.44 2.95 -30.95
N LEU A 22 -35.36 1.99 -30.03
CA LEU A 22 -35.02 0.60 -30.36
C LEU A 22 -36.14 -0.12 -31.13
N ARG A 23 -35.94 -0.26 -32.44
CA ARG A 23 -36.40 -1.42 -33.22
C ARG A 23 -35.25 -1.82 -34.15
N GLY A 24 -34.41 -2.75 -33.73
CA GLY A 24 -33.26 -3.23 -34.50
C GLY A 24 -32.04 -3.50 -33.61
N ASP A 25 -31.40 -4.62 -33.86
CA ASP A 25 -30.29 -5.24 -33.13
C ASP A 25 -29.26 -4.25 -32.55
N VAL A 26 -29.02 -4.35 -31.24
CA VAL A 26 -27.82 -3.77 -30.63
C VAL A 26 -26.63 -4.52 -31.23
N SER A 27 -25.88 -3.87 -32.12
CA SER A 27 -24.70 -4.47 -32.76
C SER A 27 -23.71 -4.94 -31.69
N GLY A 28 -23.23 -6.18 -31.80
CA GLY A 28 -22.25 -6.77 -30.88
C GLY A 28 -20.97 -5.95 -30.71
N ASP A 29 -20.67 -5.08 -31.68
CA ASP A 29 -19.53 -4.17 -31.64
C ASP A 29 -19.62 -3.12 -30.52
N CYS A 30 -20.82 -2.65 -30.16
CA CYS A 30 -20.98 -1.64 -29.11
C CYS A 30 -20.84 -2.27 -27.71
N TYR A 31 -21.43 -3.46 -27.52
CA TYR A 31 -21.33 -4.22 -26.28
C TYR A 31 -19.87 -4.59 -25.95
N GLY A 32 -19.07 -4.94 -26.97
CA GLY A 32 -17.65 -5.25 -26.81
C GLY A 32 -16.82 -4.05 -26.34
N LYS A 33 -17.13 -2.84 -26.82
CA LYS A 33 -16.43 -1.61 -26.42
C LYS A 33 -16.74 -1.22 -24.98
N GLU A 34 -18.01 -1.23 -24.59
CA GLU A 34 -18.43 -0.93 -23.22
C GLU A 34 -17.81 -1.91 -22.21
N LEU A 35 -17.76 -3.20 -22.56
CA LEU A 35 -17.10 -4.20 -21.73
C LEU A 35 -15.59 -3.95 -21.60
N HIS A 36 -14.93 -3.54 -22.68
CA HIS A 36 -13.50 -3.23 -22.66
C HIS A 36 -13.19 -2.02 -21.78
N GLU A 37 -13.98 -0.95 -21.89
CA GLU A 37 -13.84 0.24 -21.05
C GLU A 37 -14.01 -0.08 -19.56
N LEU A 38 -15.03 -0.86 -19.20
CA LEU A 38 -15.24 -1.31 -17.83
C LEU A 38 -14.06 -2.14 -17.30
N LEU A 39 -13.51 -3.02 -18.13
CA LEU A 39 -12.34 -3.83 -17.77
C LEU A 39 -11.09 -2.95 -17.56
N GLU A 40 -10.85 -1.97 -18.43
CA GLU A 40 -9.74 -1.04 -18.27
C GLU A 40 -9.89 -0.19 -17.00
N GLU A 41 -11.10 0.27 -16.68
CA GLU A 41 -11.38 1.02 -15.45
C GLU A 41 -11.10 0.18 -14.20
N GLU A 42 -11.56 -1.07 -14.21
CA GLU A 42 -11.33 -2.04 -13.14
C GLU A 42 -9.84 -2.37 -12.98
N GLU A 43 -9.13 -2.61 -14.07
CA GLU A 43 -7.69 -2.84 -14.05
C GLU A 43 -6.94 -1.63 -13.47
N ARG A 44 -7.24 -0.41 -13.94
CA ARG A 44 -6.64 0.82 -13.39
C ARG A 44 -6.97 1.03 -11.92
N ARG A 45 -8.16 0.63 -11.47
CA ARG A 45 -8.55 0.69 -10.05
C ARG A 45 -7.74 -0.29 -9.22
N LEU A 46 -7.61 -1.54 -9.67
CA LEU A 46 -6.85 -2.57 -8.98
C LEU A 46 -5.36 -2.22 -8.91
N LEU A 47 -4.78 -1.74 -10.01
CA LEU A 47 -3.38 -1.31 -10.05
C LEU A 47 -3.09 -0.17 -9.06
N ARG A 48 -3.98 0.84 -8.98
CA ARG A 48 -3.84 1.93 -7.99
C ARG A 48 -3.86 1.40 -6.56
N ARG A 49 -4.81 0.52 -6.24
CA ARG A 49 -4.90 -0.09 -4.90
C ARG A 49 -3.65 -0.89 -4.55
N LEU A 50 -3.15 -1.70 -5.48
CA LEU A 50 -1.92 -2.47 -5.28
C LEU A 50 -0.71 -1.58 -5.03
N GLN A 51 -0.57 -0.49 -5.80
CA GLN A 51 0.51 0.48 -5.61
C GLN A 51 0.44 1.16 -4.24
N ASP A 52 -0.76 1.51 -3.77
CA ASP A 52 -0.95 2.11 -2.46
C ASP A 52 -0.65 1.12 -1.32
N GLU A 53 -1.10 -0.13 -1.45
CA GLU A 53 -0.81 -1.21 -0.50
C GLU A 53 0.70 -1.49 -0.43
N GLU A 54 1.38 -1.58 -1.58
CA GLU A 54 2.82 -1.77 -1.67
C GLU A 54 3.58 -0.63 -0.96
N ARG A 55 3.20 0.63 -1.23
CA ARG A 55 3.82 1.80 -0.57
C ARG A 55 3.64 1.76 0.94
N GLN A 56 2.44 1.45 1.42
CA GLN A 56 2.17 1.35 2.86
C GLN A 56 2.96 0.22 3.51
N LEU A 57 3.07 -0.93 2.83
CA LEU A 57 3.84 -2.06 3.32
C LEU A 57 5.32 -1.73 3.39
N LEU A 58 5.88 -1.13 2.34
CA LEU A 58 7.28 -0.70 2.30
C LEU A 58 7.59 0.32 3.39
N GLN A 59 6.73 1.31 3.62
CA GLN A 59 6.92 2.27 4.72
C GLN A 59 6.97 1.56 6.08
N ARG A 60 6.02 0.66 6.35
CA ARG A 60 5.99 -0.10 7.61
C ARG A 60 7.23 -0.97 7.79
N LEU A 61 7.75 -1.56 6.72
CA LEU A 61 8.99 -2.34 6.73
C LEU A 61 10.20 -1.46 7.04
N GLN A 62 10.31 -0.29 6.40
CA GLN A 62 11.39 0.67 6.65
C GLN A 62 11.37 1.16 8.11
N ASP A 63 10.20 1.53 8.63
CA ASP A 63 10.07 1.95 10.03
C ASP A 63 10.47 0.83 11.00
N SER A 64 10.08 -0.41 10.67
CA SER A 64 10.45 -1.59 11.47
C SER A 64 11.95 -1.85 11.44
N LEU A 65 12.58 -1.75 10.28
CA LEU A 65 14.04 -1.86 10.13
C LEU A 65 14.77 -0.78 10.91
N ALA A 66 14.29 0.46 10.88
CA ALA A 66 14.87 1.56 11.64
C ALA A 66 14.80 1.31 13.15
N ARG A 67 13.62 0.92 13.66
CA ARG A 67 13.43 0.58 15.08
C ARG A 67 14.30 -0.59 15.53
N LEU A 68 14.37 -1.65 14.72
CA LEU A 68 15.22 -2.81 15.00
C LEU A 68 16.71 -2.45 14.94
N GLY A 69 17.10 -1.60 13.99
CA GLY A 69 18.45 -1.08 13.87
C GLY A 69 18.88 -0.31 15.11
N GLU A 70 18.01 0.56 15.61
CA GLU A 70 18.23 1.33 16.84
C GLU A 70 18.32 0.41 18.06
N ARG A 71 17.38 -0.54 18.21
CA ARG A 71 17.41 -1.51 19.31
C ARG A 71 18.70 -2.35 19.28
N ARG A 72 19.13 -2.78 18.10
CA ARG A 72 20.40 -3.51 17.91
C ARG A 72 21.60 -2.66 18.32
N ARG A 73 21.64 -1.38 17.98
CA ARG A 73 22.72 -0.47 18.41
C ARG A 73 22.76 -0.33 19.93
N ARG A 74 21.62 -0.13 20.57
CA ARG A 74 21.51 -0.06 22.04
C ARG A 74 22.00 -1.34 22.70
N LEU A 75 21.59 -2.50 22.19
CA LEU A 75 22.05 -3.80 22.71
C LEU A 75 23.56 -3.99 22.53
N ARG A 76 24.12 -3.59 21.40
CA ARG A 76 25.59 -3.63 21.20
C ARG A 76 26.33 -2.72 22.17
N ALA A 77 25.80 -1.53 22.43
CA ALA A 77 26.39 -0.61 23.40
C ALA A 77 26.36 -1.19 24.81
N LEU A 78 25.23 -1.77 25.22
CA LEU A 78 25.08 -2.46 26.51
C LEU A 78 26.03 -3.66 26.64
N ALA A 79 26.17 -4.47 25.60
CA ALA A 79 27.10 -5.59 25.59
C ALA A 79 28.56 -5.12 25.74
N ALA A 80 28.96 -4.09 24.99
CA ALA A 80 30.30 -3.51 25.09
C ALA A 80 30.57 -2.91 26.48
N GLU A 81 29.59 -2.21 27.07
CA GLU A 81 29.70 -1.66 28.42
C GLU A 81 29.90 -2.77 29.47
N LEU A 82 29.18 -3.89 29.33
CA LEU A 82 29.33 -5.05 30.21
C LEU A 82 30.68 -5.75 30.01
N GLU A 83 31.12 -5.91 28.77
CA GLU A 83 32.44 -6.46 28.43
C GLU A 83 33.55 -5.58 29.05
N GLU A 84 33.48 -4.26 28.90
CA GLU A 84 34.43 -3.31 29.48
C GLU A 84 34.45 -3.38 31.01
N LYS A 85 33.28 -3.36 31.66
CA LYS A 85 33.17 -3.49 33.12
C LYS A 85 33.74 -4.81 33.62
N SER A 86 33.57 -5.91 32.89
CA SER A 86 34.11 -7.22 33.28
C SER A 86 35.64 -7.25 33.37
N LEU A 87 36.31 -6.32 32.69
CA LEU A 87 37.77 -6.18 32.68
C LEU A 87 38.29 -5.22 33.77
N GLN A 88 37.41 -4.50 34.44
CA GLN A 88 37.77 -3.53 35.48
C GLN A 88 38.05 -4.21 36.83
N PRO A 89 38.90 -3.62 37.68
CA PRO A 89 39.09 -4.03 39.07
C PRO A 89 37.76 -4.08 39.85
N GLY A 90 37.64 -5.03 40.79
CA GLY A 90 36.40 -5.30 41.52
C GLY A 90 35.65 -4.07 42.08
N PRO A 91 36.31 -3.11 42.75
CA PRO A 91 35.63 -1.91 43.25
C PRO A 91 35.04 -1.02 42.14
N GLU A 92 35.79 -0.85 41.05
CA GLU A 92 35.38 -0.04 39.88
C GLU A 92 34.28 -0.75 39.09
N MET A 93 34.39 -2.06 38.90
CA MET A 93 33.37 -2.90 38.26
C MET A 93 32.03 -2.82 39.01
N LEU A 94 32.07 -2.90 40.35
CA LEU A 94 30.86 -2.89 41.19
C LEU A 94 30.21 -1.51 41.25
N GLN A 95 30.91 -0.45 40.85
CA GLN A 95 30.35 0.88 40.73
C GLN A 95 29.25 0.88 39.65
N ASP A 96 28.04 1.28 40.05
CA ASP A 96 26.85 1.43 39.19
C ASP A 96 26.40 0.16 38.45
N ILE A 97 26.92 -1.02 38.81
CA ILE A 97 26.61 -2.29 38.13
C ILE A 97 25.12 -2.64 38.18
N LYS A 98 24.43 -2.24 39.27
CA LYS A 98 22.99 -2.44 39.42
C LYS A 98 22.21 -1.66 38.36
N ASP A 99 22.62 -0.43 38.08
CA ASP A 99 21.96 0.43 37.11
C ASP A 99 22.24 -0.04 35.67
N THR A 100 23.46 -0.51 35.38
CA THR A 100 23.80 -1.13 34.10
C THR A 100 22.97 -2.40 33.84
N LEU A 101 22.75 -3.25 34.85
CA LEU A 101 21.97 -4.48 34.70
C LEU A 101 20.45 -4.28 34.69
N ALA A 102 19.96 -3.15 35.18
CA ALA A 102 18.52 -2.83 35.21
C ALA A 102 17.98 -2.25 33.90
N ARG A 103 18.86 -1.81 32.99
CA ARG A 103 18.54 -1.21 31.68
C ARG A 103 18.18 -2.24 30.61
#